data_AF-A0A7C6IWY3-F1
#
_entry.id   AF-A0A7C6IWY3-F1
#
_cell.length_a   1.000
_cell.length_b   1.000
_cell.length_c   1.000
_cell.angle_alpha   90.00
_cell.angle_beta   90.00
_cell.angle_gamma   90.00
#
_symmetry.space_group_name_H-M   'P 1'
#
loop_
_entity.id
_entity.type
_entity.pdbx_description
1 polymer ?
#
loop_
_entity_poly.entity_id
_entity_poly.type
_entity_poly.pdbx_seq_one_letter_code
_entity_poly.pdbx_strand_id
1 'polypeptide(L)'
;MYTNVCKHCYKVFKSRIRTLSCNDCRQKDEDHFDDIELYLKEYPNSNALQVSEALGITAYEVLKYLHEGRLNISRGRFEQIDD
;
A
#
# COMPACT_ATOMS: atom_id res chain seq x y z
N MET A 1 -18.13 -16.24 9.57
CA MET A 1 -17.58 -15.02 10.22
C MET A 1 -16.11 -15.29 10.48
N TYR A 2 -15.22 -14.55 9.83
CA TYR A 2 -13.77 -14.78 9.85
C TYR A 2 -13.11 -13.92 10.92
N THR A 3 -12.14 -14.50 11.62
CA THR A 3 -11.25 -13.75 12.51
C THR A 3 -10.04 -13.33 11.70
N ASN A 4 -9.84 -12.02 11.53
CA ASN A 4 -8.72 -11.44 10.83
C ASN A 4 -7.87 -10.59 11.79
N VAL A 5 -6.62 -10.35 11.43
CA VAL A 5 -5.72 -9.45 12.15
C VAL A 5 -5.47 -8.24 11.27
N CYS A 6 -5.61 -7.04 11.84
CA CYS A 6 -5.37 -5.81 11.08
C CYS A 6 -3.88 -5.62 10.81
N LYS A 7 -3.49 -5.35 9.55
CA LYS A 7 -2.10 -5.07 9.18
C LYS A 7 -1.55 -3.77 9.78
N HIS A 8 -2.42 -2.80 10.09
CA HIS A 8 -2.04 -1.48 10.61
C HIS A 8 -1.95 -1.41 12.13
N CYS A 9 -2.96 -1.91 12.83
CA CYS A 9 -3.03 -1.83 14.29
C CYS A 9 -2.80 -3.18 14.99
N TYR A 10 -2.55 -4.26 14.25
CA TYR A 10 -2.36 -5.63 14.74
C TYR A 10 -3.51 -6.16 15.61
N LYS A 11 -4.66 -5.47 15.60
CA LYS A 11 -5.84 -5.85 16.37
C LYS A 11 -6.56 -7.00 15.70
N VAL A 12 -6.99 -7.96 16.50
CA VAL A 12 -7.83 -9.07 16.04
C VAL A 12 -9.29 -8.60 15.94
N PHE A 13 -9.92 -8.80 14.79
CA PHE A 13 -11.30 -8.40 14.55
C PHE A 13 -12.07 -9.45 13.76
N LYS A 14 -13.40 -9.45 13.89
CA LYS A 14 -14.28 -10.37 13.16
C LYS A 14 -14.90 -9.64 11.98
N SER A 15 -14.84 -10.23 10.78
CA SER A 15 -15.47 -9.70 9.58
C SER A 15 -16.26 -10.77 8.82
N ARG A 16 -17.23 -10.33 8.01
CA ARG A 16 -17.98 -11.21 7.10
C ARG A 16 -17.12 -11.68 5.92
N ILE A 17 -16.11 -10.90 5.56
CA ILE A 17 -15.15 -11.19 4.50
C ILE A 17 -13.74 -11.36 5.05
N ARG A 18 -12.85 -11.98 4.28
CA ARG A 18 -11.43 -12.05 4.59
C ARG A 18 -10.80 -10.71 4.21
N THR A 19 -10.45 -9.90 5.20
CA THR A 19 -9.84 -8.57 5.01
C THR A 19 -8.64 -8.44 5.95
N LEU A 20 -7.59 -7.76 5.48
CA LEU A 20 -6.40 -7.45 6.29
C LEU A 20 -6.54 -6.12 7.04
N SER A 21 -7.61 -5.35 6.85
CA SER A 21 -7.80 -4.04 7.49
C SER A 21 -9.11 -4.05 8.29
N CYS A 22 -9.04 -3.61 9.55
CA CYS A 22 -10.23 -3.41 10.38
C CYS A 22 -11.01 -2.17 9.91
N ASN A 23 -12.24 -1.98 10.39
CA ASN A 23 -13.07 -0.84 9.98
C ASN A 23 -12.41 0.51 10.26
N ASP A 24 -11.79 0.68 11.43
CA ASP A 24 -11.10 1.91 11.82
C ASP A 24 -9.86 2.20 10.95
N CYS A 25 -9.10 1.17 10.59
CA CYS A 25 -7.90 1.32 9.76
C CYS A 25 -8.20 1.28 8.26
N ARG A 26 -9.44 0.96 7.87
CA ARG A 26 -9.83 0.95 6.45
C ARG A 26 -9.80 2.36 5.86
N GLN A 27 -10.21 3.36 6.65
CA GLN A 27 -10.08 4.77 6.27
C GLN A 27 -8.61 5.12 6.00
N LYS A 28 -7.72 4.74 6.94
CA LYS A 28 -6.27 4.95 6.79
C LYS A 28 -5.68 4.24 5.56
N ASP A 29 -6.15 3.04 5.25
CA ASP A 29 -5.72 2.31 4.03
C ASP A 29 -6.03 3.11 2.77
N GLU A 30 -7.20 3.75 2.72
CA GLU A 30 -7.63 4.58 1.60
C GLU A 30 -6.84 5.90 1.58
N ASP A 31 -6.65 6.54 2.74
CA ASP A 31 -5.83 7.76 2.86
C ASP A 31 -4.38 7.48 2.39
N HIS A 32 -3.78 6.37 2.79
CA HIS A 32 -2.45 5.96 2.33
C HIS A 32 -2.41 5.73 0.81
N PHE A 33 -3.49 5.20 0.21
CA PHE A 33 -3.55 5.02 -1.23
C PHE A 33 -3.56 6.37 -1.97
N ASP A 34 -4.37 7.32 -1.50
CA ASP A 34 -4.43 8.67 -2.05
C ASP A 34 -3.08 9.38 -1.91
N ASP A 35 -2.41 9.22 -0.76
CA ASP A 35 -1.07 9.77 -0.54
C ASP A 35 -0.02 9.15 -1.48
N ILE A 36 -0.06 7.84 -1.72
CA ILE A 36 0.81 7.17 -2.72
C ILE A 36 0.56 7.76 -4.11
N GLU A 37 -0.70 7.95 -4.50
CA GLU A 37 -1.04 8.51 -5.82
C GLU A 37 -0.54 9.95 -5.96
N LEU A 38 -0.74 10.78 -4.93
CA LEU A 38 -0.26 12.16 -4.90
C LEU A 38 1.27 12.22 -4.96
N TYR A 39 1.94 11.38 -4.17
CA TYR A 39 3.39 11.29 -4.14
C TYR A 39 3.96 10.85 -5.48
N LEU A 40 3.35 9.86 -6.15
CA LEU A 40 3.77 9.43 -7.48
C LEU A 40 3.43 10.44 -8.58
N LYS A 41 2.40 11.29 -8.41
CA LYS A 41 2.14 12.42 -9.31
C LYS A 41 3.22 13.50 -9.20
N GLU A 42 3.67 13.79 -7.99
CA GLU A 42 4.73 14.77 -7.74
C GLU A 42 6.13 14.22 -8.08
N TYR A 43 6.34 12.93 -7.82
CA TYR A 43 7.59 12.21 -8.02
C TYR A 43 7.39 10.90 -8.82
N PRO A 44 7.19 10.99 -10.16
CA PRO A 44 6.84 9.84 -10.99
C PRO A 44 7.93 8.77 -11.13
N ASN A 45 9.17 9.09 -10.76
CA ASN A 45 10.32 8.17 -10.81
C ASN A 45 10.72 7.63 -9.42
N SER A 46 9.90 7.85 -8.40
CA SER A 46 10.22 7.37 -7.06
C SER A 46 10.16 5.86 -6.94
N ASN A 47 11.13 5.30 -6.21
CA ASN A 47 11.20 3.86 -5.94
C ASN A 47 10.21 3.48 -4.82
N ALA A 48 9.75 2.22 -4.81
CA ALA A 48 8.87 1.69 -3.76
C ALA A 48 9.44 1.88 -2.35
N LEU A 49 10.77 1.82 -2.19
CA LEU A 49 11.47 2.15 -0.94
C LEU A 49 11.24 3.60 -0.50
N GLN A 50 11.41 4.57 -1.41
CA GLN A 50 11.23 5.99 -1.10
C GLN A 50 9.78 6.28 -0.71
N VAL A 51 8.82 5.72 -1.43
CA VAL A 51 7.39 5.83 -1.12
C VAL A 51 7.11 5.20 0.25
N SER A 52 7.71 4.04 0.54
CA SER A 52 7.54 3.35 1.83
C SER A 52 8.07 4.17 3.01
N GLU A 53 9.22 4.83 2.85
CA GLU A 53 9.81 5.70 3.87
C GLU A 53 9.01 6.99 4.05
N ALA A 54 8.53 7.59 2.95
CA ALA A 54 7.75 8.82 3.00
C ALA A 54 6.38 8.63 3.67
N LEU A 55 5.73 7.49 3.40
CA LEU A 55 4.35 7.23 3.84
C LEU A 55 4.25 6.30 5.05
N GLY A 56 5.37 5.74 5.50
CA GLY A 56 5.42 4.83 6.65
C GLY A 56 4.72 3.48 6.41
N ILE A 57 4.57 3.08 5.14
CA ILE A 57 3.97 1.80 4.73
C ILE A 57 5.06 0.81 4.34
N THR A 58 4.72 -0.46 4.17
CA THR A 58 5.73 -1.45 3.75
C THR A 58 6.01 -1.36 2.24
N ALA A 59 7.26 -1.50 1.82
CA ALA A 59 7.63 -1.52 0.41
C ALA A 59 6.90 -2.65 -0.36
N TYR A 60 6.59 -3.76 0.31
CA TYR A 60 5.79 -4.85 -0.25
C TYR A 60 4.37 -4.40 -0.61
N GLU A 61 3.72 -3.58 0.21
CA GLU A 61 2.39 -3.03 -0.10
C GLU A 61 2.45 -2.08 -1.29
N VAL A 62 3.46 -1.23 -1.36
CA VAL A 62 3.67 -0.34 -2.51
C VAL A 62 3.82 -1.16 -3.80
N LEU A 63 4.68 -2.17 -3.79
CA LEU A 63 4.85 -3.10 -4.92
C LEU A 63 3.54 -3.80 -5.29
N LYS A 64 2.75 -4.20 -4.29
CA LYS A 64 1.44 -4.81 -4.52
C LYS A 64 0.47 -3.86 -5.22
N TYR A 65 0.39 -2.60 -4.81
CA TYR A 65 -0.47 -1.60 -5.47
C TYR A 65 -0.03 -1.30 -6.91
N LEU A 66 1.29 -1.30 -7.16
CA LEU A 66 1.86 -1.18 -8.51
C LEU A 66 1.52 -2.42 -9.37
N HIS A 67 1.68 -3.63 -8.82
CA HIS A 67 1.40 -4.90 -9.49
C HIS A 67 -0.08 -5.12 -9.80
N GLU A 68 -0.99 -4.67 -8.94
CA GLU A 68 -2.43 -4.72 -9.16
C GLU A 68 -2.90 -3.78 -10.29
N GLY A 69 -1.99 -3.00 -10.89
CA GLY A 69 -2.28 -2.11 -12.02
C GLY A 69 -3.17 -0.93 -11.65
N ARG A 70 -3.39 -0.69 -10.34
CA ARG A 70 -4.18 0.44 -9.83
C ARG A 70 -3.42 1.76 -9.94
N LEU A 71 -2.09 1.69 -10.04
CA LEU A 71 -1.22 2.82 -10.33
C LEU A 71 -0.79 2.76 -11.79
N ASN A 72 -1.38 3.62 -12.63
CA ASN A 72 -0.94 3.80 -14.02
C ASN A 72 0.42 4.53 -14.02
N ILE A 73 1.50 3.77 -13.82
CA ILE A 73 2.85 4.31 -13.89
C ILE A 73 3.14 4.70 -15.34
N SER A 74 3.32 6.00 -15.53
CA SER A 74 3.97 6.59 -16.68
C SER A 74 5.41 6.05 -16.82
N ARG A 75 5.59 4.90 -17.48
CA ARG A 75 6.86 4.43 -18.09
C ARG A 75 8.15 4.52 -17.24
N GLY A 76 8.09 4.38 -15.91
CA GLY A 76 9.27 4.14 -15.08
C GLY A 76 9.57 2.65 -15.04
N ARG A 77 10.67 2.20 -15.66
CA ARG A 77 11.12 0.81 -15.56
C ARG A 77 11.69 0.60 -14.16
N PHE A 78 10.92 0.00 -13.26
CA PHE A 78 11.40 -0.42 -11.95
C PHE A 78 12.34 -1.62 -12.18
N GLU A 79 13.64 -1.37 -12.21
CA GLU A 79 14.62 -2.45 -12.19
C GLU A 79 14.73 -2.94 -10.75
N GLN A 80 14.30 -4.19 -10.53
CA GLN A 80 14.65 -4.94 -9.34
C GLN A 80 16.16 -5.05 -9.31
N ILE A 81 16.79 -4.48 -8.28
CA ILE A 81 18.23 -4.67 -8.08
C ILE A 81 18.37 -6.12 -7.60
N ASP A 82 18.94 -6.98 -8.43
CA ASP A 82 19.39 -8.33 -8.03
C ASP A 82 20.47 -8.17 -6.94
N ASP A 83 20.32 -8.94 -5.86
CA ASP A 83 21.28 -9.08 -4.77
C ASP A 83 22.61 -9.67 -5.25
#